data_AF-A0A821MZF5-F1
#
_entry.id   AF-A0A821MZF5-F1
#
_cell.length_a   1.000
_cell.length_b   1.000
_cell.length_c   1.000
_cell.angle_alpha   90.00
_cell.angle_beta   90.00
_cell.angle_gamma   90.00
#
_symmetry.space_group_name_H-M   'P 1'
#
loop_
_entity.id
_entity.type
_entity.pdbx_description
1 polymer ?
#
loop_
_entity_poly.entity_id
_entity_poly.type
_entity_poly.pdbx_seq_one_letter_code
_entity_poly.pdbx_strand_id
1 'polypeptide(L)' 'MDLRSGFWQIELDPTSRDKTAFISHAGLFRFRVMPFGLANAPATFQRLMDLVLGGLKWSCALVYLDDIIVYSTSFDDH' A
#
# COMPACT_ATOMS: atom_id res chain seq x y z
N MET A 1 7.68 9.66 -3.70
CA MET A 1 6.23 9.64 -3.99
C MET A 1 5.51 9.10 -2.77
N ASP A 2 4.43 9.75 -2.33
CA ASP A 2 3.57 9.28 -1.24
C ASP A 2 2.46 8.38 -1.81
N LEU A 3 2.36 7.14 -1.36
CA LEU A 3 1.39 6.16 -1.84
C LEU A 3 0.27 5.91 -0.85
N ARG A 4 -0.10 6.91 -0.06
CA ARG A 4 -1.26 6.83 0.83
C ARG A 4 -2.51 6.27 0.13
N SER A 5 -2.78 6.69 -1.11
CA SER A 5 -3.91 6.15 -1.88
C SER A 5 -3.75 4.68 -2.32
N GLY A 6 -2.54 4.15 -2.29
CA GLY A 6 -2.21 2.78 -2.72
C GLY A 6 -2.84 1.69 -1.84
N PHE A 7 -3.06 1.96 -0.55
CA PHE A 7 -3.79 1.04 0.34
C PHE A 7 -5.20 0.74 -0.16
N TRP A 8 -5.90 1.76 -0.66
CA TRP A 8 -7.24 1.61 -1.22
C TRP A 8 -7.29 0.82 -2.53
N GLN A 9 -6.14 0.58 -3.16
CA GLN A 9 -6.03 -0.24 -4.37
C GLN A 9 -5.78 -1.72 -4.06
N ILE A 10 -5.47 -2.07 -2.80
CA ILE A 10 -5.25 -3.45 -2.39
C ILE A 10 -6.57 -4.06 -1.96
N GLU A 11 -7.01 -5.08 -2.69
CA GLU A 11 -8.21 -5.83 -2.35
C GLU A 11 -7.99 -6.62 -1.05
N LEU A 12 -8.97 -6.53 -0.13
CA LEU A 12 -8.98 -7.35 1.08
C LEU A 12 -9.48 -8.75 0.74
N ASP A 13 -8.79 -9.75 1.31
CA ASP A 13 -9.22 -11.14 1.27
C ASP A 13 -10.69 -11.25 1.73
N PRO A 14 -11.57 -11.92 0.96
CA PRO A 14 -12.99 -12.00 1.27
C PRO A 14 -13.31 -12.50 2.68
N THR A 15 -12.50 -13.41 3.23
CA THR A 15 -12.70 -13.97 4.57
C THR A 15 -12.29 -13.00 5.68
N SER A 16 -11.45 -12.02 5.36
CA SER A 16 -10.98 -10.99 6.29
C SER A 16 -11.85 -9.73 6.29
N ARG A 17 -12.78 -9.57 5.34
CA ARG A 17 -13.66 -8.39 5.25
C ARG A 17 -14.56 -8.21 6.46
N ASP A 18 -15.03 -9.31 7.06
CA ASP A 18 -15.91 -9.22 8.21
C ASP A 18 -15.20 -8.70 9.47
N LYS A 19 -13.86 -8.84 9.53
CA LYS A 19 -13.02 -8.27 10.60
C LYS A 19 -12.82 -6.76 10.48
N THR A 20 -13.14 -6.19 9.31
CA THR A 20 -13.02 -4.75 9.04
C THR A 20 -14.39 -4.07 9.02
N ALA A 21 -15.40 -4.70 9.63
CA ALA A 21 -16.72 -4.12 9.76
C ALA A 21 -16.70 -2.91 10.72
N PHE A 22 -17.43 -1.86 10.35
CA PHE A 22 -17.60 -0.65 11.15
C PHE A 22 -19.06 -0.20 11.13
N ILE A 23 -19.49 0.43 12.23
CA ILE A 23 -20.84 0.92 12.39
C ILE A 23 -20.85 2.43 12.15
N SER A 24 -21.82 2.89 11.36
CA SER A 24 -22.15 4.30 11.20
C SER A 24 -23.63 4.52 11.53
N HIS A 25 -24.04 5.79 11.63
CA HIS A 25 -25.45 6.17 11.78
C HIS A 25 -26.36 5.61 10.66
N ALA A 26 -25.77 5.26 9.51
CA ALA A 26 -26.48 4.70 8.35
C ALA A 26 -26.50 3.15 8.32
N GLY A 27 -25.83 2.48 9.27
CA GLY A 27 -25.78 1.02 9.36
C GLY A 27 -24.38 0.43 9.48
N LEU A 28 -24.31 -0.91 9.32
CA LEU A 28 -23.08 -1.70 9.37
C LEU A 28 -22.47 -1.82 7.97
N PHE A 29 -21.22 -1.38 7.84
CA PHE A 29 -20.44 -1.47 6.61
C PHE A 29 -19.19 -2.30 6.85
N ARG A 30 -18.58 -2.79 5.77
CA ARG A 30 -17.29 -3.49 5.80
C ARG A 30 -16.42 -3.02 4.66
N PHE A 31 -15.12 -2.98 4.88
CA PHE A 31 -14.19 -2.61 3.82
C PHE A 31 -13.99 -3.75 2.82
N ARG A 32 -13.95 -3.42 1.52
CA ARG A 32 -13.60 -4.34 0.44
C ARG A 32 -12.12 -4.23 0.03
N VAL A 33 -11.52 -3.10 0.34
CA VAL A 33 -10.11 -2.77 0.08
C VAL A 33 -9.45 -2.40 1.40
N MET A 34 -8.13 -2.50 1.49
CA MET A 34 -7.38 -2.33 2.72
C MET A 34 -7.54 -0.91 3.30
N PRO A 35 -8.24 -0.74 4.45
CA PRO A 35 -8.33 0.55 5.11
C PRO A 35 -7.04 0.86 5.88
N PHE A 36 -6.81 2.15 6.14
CA PHE A 36 -5.73 2.57 7.03
C PHE A 36 -5.94 2.06 8.46
N GLY A 37 -4.83 1.90 9.18
CA GLY A 37 -4.84 1.51 10.59
C GLY A 37 -4.86 0.00 10.84
N LEU A 38 -4.90 -0.84 9.79
CA LEU A 38 -4.65 -2.27 9.96
C LEU A 38 -3.17 -2.51 10.24
N ALA A 39 -2.87 -3.26 11.32
CA ALA A 39 -1.49 -3.59 11.71
C ALA A 39 -0.68 -4.26 10.58
N ASN A 40 -1.34 -5.07 9.74
CA ASN A 40 -0.71 -5.80 8.64
C ASN A 40 -0.77 -5.07 7.30
N ALA A 41 -1.34 -3.86 7.25
CA ALA A 41 -1.43 -3.11 6.00
C ALA A 41 -0.06 -2.75 5.43
N PRO A 42 0.90 -2.19 6.21
CA PRO A 42 2.20 -1.82 5.67
C PRO A 42 2.99 -3.02 5.13
N ALA A 43 2.92 -4.18 5.81
CA ALA A 43 3.59 -5.39 5.36
C ALA A 43 3.04 -5.91 4.01
N THR A 44 1.71 -5.84 3.84
CA THR A 44 1.08 -6.24 2.57
C THR A 44 1.42 -5.26 1.45
N PHE A 45 1.42 -3.97 1.75
CA PHE A 45 1.78 -2.91 0.81
C PHE A 45 3.23 -3.02 0.36
N GLN A 46 4.16 -3.23 1.30
CA GLN A 46 5.57 -3.43 1.00
C GLN A 46 5.81 -4.64 0.10
N ARG A 47 5.10 -5.76 0.35
CA ARG A 47 5.21 -6.95 -0.52
C ARG A 47 4.68 -6.70 -1.94
N LEU A 48 3.63 -5.91 -2.09
CA LEU A 48 3.14 -5.51 -3.41
C LEU A 48 4.16 -4.64 -4.14
N MET A 49 4.71 -3.63 -3.46
CA MET A 49 5.70 -2.74 -4.02
C MET A 49 7.00 -3.47 -4.39
N ASP A 50 7.39 -4.48 -3.61
CA ASP A 50 8.53 -5.34 -3.94
C ASP A 50 8.32 -6.14 -5.24
N LEU A 51 7.08 -6.54 -5.55
CA LEU A 51 6.76 -7.19 -6.81
C LEU A 51 6.76 -6.20 -7.98
N VAL A 52 6.16 -5.02 -7.80
CA VAL A 52 6.05 -3.98 -8.84
C VAL A 52 7.42 -3.40 -9.19
N LEU A 53 8.24 -3.12 -8.16
CA LEU A 53 9.54 -2.47 -8.31
C LEU A 53 10.71 -3.45 -8.26
N GLY A 54 10.48 -4.76 -8.26
CA GLY A 54 11.53 -5.77 -8.11
C GLY A 54 12.70 -5.63 -9.11
N GLY A 55 12.44 -5.11 -10.32
CA GLY A 55 13.48 -4.84 -11.33
C GLY A 55 14.19 -3.49 -11.19
N LEU A 56 13.62 -2.55 -10.42
CA LEU A 56 14.16 -1.20 -10.16
C LEU A 56 14.70 -1.04 -8.74
N LYS A 57 14.46 -2.05 -7.90
CA LYS A 57 14.86 -2.08 -6.51
C LYS A 57 16.39 -2.12 -6.42
N TRP A 58 16.97 -1.22 -5.65
CA TRP A 58 18.43 -1.05 -5.47
C TRP A 58 19.21 -0.49 -6.66
N SER A 59 18.57 -0.28 -7.82
CA SER A 59 19.20 0.39 -8.95
C SER A 59 18.83 1.87 -8.99
N CYS A 60 17.55 2.21 -8.90
CA CYS A 60 17.07 3.60 -8.93
C CYS A 60 15.84 3.85 -8.04
N ALA A 61 15.26 2.82 -7.42
CA ALA A 61 14.10 2.95 -6.54
C ALA A 61 14.30 2.15 -5.25
N LEU A 62 13.86 2.75 -4.14
CA LEU A 62 13.83 2.15 -2.81
C LEU A 62 12.45 2.36 -2.20
N VAL A 63 11.88 1.29 -1.66
CA VAL A 63 10.55 1.30 -1.05
C VAL A 63 10.72 1.25 0.46
N TYR A 64 10.13 2.20 1.17
CA TYR A 64 10.10 2.22 2.62
C TYR A 64 8.70 2.57 3.12
N LEU A 65 8.00 1.57 3.69
CA LEU A 65 6.61 1.69 4.15
C LEU A 65 5.71 2.30 3.06
N ASP A 66 5.27 3.54 3.26
CA ASP A 66 4.30 4.25 2.43
C ASP A 66 4.97 5.11 1.33
N ASP A 67 6.30 5.20 1.36
CA ASP A 67 7.10 6.05 0.47
C ASP A 67 7.92 5.23 -0.54
N ILE A 68 7.90 5.67 -1.80
CA ILE A 68 8.92 5.29 -2.79
C ILE A 68 9.92 6.42 -2.91
N ILE A 69 11.18 6.10 -2.62
CA ILE A 69 12.36 6.93 -2.82
C ILE A 69 12.96 6.56 -4.18
N VAL A 70 12.89 7.47 -5.14
CA VAL A 70 13.58 7.32 -6.44
C VAL A 70 14.86 8.14 -6.38
N TYR A 71 15.99 7.56 -6.78
CA TYR A 71 17.29 8.23 -6.79
C TYR A 71 18.02 7.96 -8.11
N SER A 72 18.79 8.96 -8.56
CA SER A 72 19.60 8.92 -9.77
C SER A 72 20.96 9.58 -9.50
N THR A 73 21.94 9.32 -10.36
CA THR A 73 23.30 9.88 -10.24
C THR A 73 23.42 11.31 -10.76
N SER A 74 22.51 11.75 -11.61
CA SER A 74 22.45 13.10 -12.16
C SER A 74 21.01 13.61 -12.20
N PHE A 75 20.84 14.93 -12.28
CA PHE A 75 19.51 15.55 -12.41
C PHE A 75 18.89 15.29 -13.79
N ASP A 76 19.72 15.13 -14.83
CA ASP A 76 19.25 14.83 -16.20
C ASP A 76 18.75 13.39 -16.35
N ASP A 77 19.24 12.46 -15.52
CA ASP A 77 18.78 11.06 -15.46
C ASP A 77 17.57 10.85 -14.53
N HIS A 78 17.11 11.90 -13.82
CA HIS A 78 15.97 11.84 -12.89
C HIS A 78 14.64 12.11 -13.60
#